data_AF-A0AAD6T9L3-F1
#
_entry.id   AF-A0AAD6T9L3-F1
#
_cell.length_a   1.000
_cell.length_b   1.000
_cell.length_c   1.000
_cell.angle_alpha   90.00
_cell.angle_beta   90.00
_cell.angle_gamma   90.00
#
_symmetry.space_group_name_H-M   'P 1'
#
loop_
_entity.id
_entity.type
_entity.pdbx_description
1 polymer ?
#
loop_
_entity_poly.entity_id
_entity_poly.type
_entity_poly.pdbx_seq_one_letter_code
_entity_poly.pdbx_strand_id
1 'polypeptide(L)'
;MKARRPATAPAKAAPKCVVTSAPASTQRADDAGSESEAEGEPRTQRTFCPARYREPILTMMEQHYCAHPLLPGYAHPSADGIKRWAVAQMYKFCVEHDLREVWAYLWENWYRSSRWELWARSVHPEIPILKTTMILESHWRRIKHDFLHHFHMPRCDLLAWVLIVKLAPTYYRKLEQ
;
A
#
# COMPACT_ATOMS: atom_id res chain seq x y z
N MET A 1 22.93 -57.40 -15.38
CA MET A 1 22.27 -56.07 -15.40
C MET A 1 22.75 -55.26 -14.21
N LYS A 2 23.67 -54.30 -14.43
CA LYS A 2 24.27 -53.47 -13.36
C LYS A 2 23.32 -52.33 -12.98
N ALA A 3 22.86 -52.33 -11.73
CA ALA A 3 22.05 -51.25 -11.16
C ALA A 3 22.88 -49.96 -11.05
N ARG A 4 22.42 -48.90 -11.73
CA ARG A 4 23.02 -47.57 -11.69
C ARG A 4 22.50 -46.84 -10.45
N ARG A 5 23.39 -46.49 -9.51
CA ARG A 5 23.07 -45.63 -8.36
C ARG A 5 22.70 -44.22 -8.86
N PRO A 6 21.70 -43.54 -8.27
CA PRO A 6 21.45 -42.13 -8.57
C PRO A 6 22.51 -41.23 -7.92
N ALA A 7 22.97 -40.24 -8.69
CA ALA A 7 23.98 -39.26 -8.30
C ALA A 7 23.40 -38.24 -7.31
N THR A 8 24.12 -38.03 -6.21
CA THR A 8 23.84 -37.04 -5.17
C THR A 8 24.15 -35.63 -5.70
N ALA A 9 23.18 -34.71 -5.63
CA ALA A 9 23.36 -33.30 -5.98
C ALA A 9 24.11 -32.53 -4.87
N PRO A 10 24.96 -31.54 -5.19
CA PRO A 10 25.70 -30.78 -4.19
C PRO A 10 24.82 -29.73 -3.50
N ALA A 11 24.93 -29.66 -2.18
CA ALA A 11 24.28 -28.67 -1.33
C ALA A 11 24.78 -27.25 -1.65
N LYS A 12 23.87 -26.32 -1.95
CA LYS A 12 24.17 -24.88 -2.09
C LYS A 12 24.36 -24.25 -0.71
N ALA A 13 25.52 -23.64 -0.51
CA ALA A 13 25.89 -22.92 0.71
C ALA A 13 25.00 -21.69 0.95
N ALA A 14 24.63 -21.47 2.21
CA ALA A 14 23.95 -20.28 2.69
C ALA A 14 24.90 -19.06 2.74
N PRO A 15 24.44 -17.84 2.43
CA PRO A 15 25.27 -16.64 2.57
C PRO A 15 25.48 -16.31 4.06
N LYS A 16 26.75 -16.10 4.42
CA LYS A 16 27.22 -15.77 5.76
C LYS A 16 26.73 -14.37 6.16
N CYS A 17 26.03 -14.29 7.28
CA CYS A 17 25.66 -13.04 7.94
C CYS A 17 26.93 -12.42 8.55
N VAL A 18 27.38 -11.29 8.01
CA VAL A 18 28.48 -10.52 8.60
C VAL A 18 27.89 -9.68 9.72
N VAL A 19 28.13 -10.14 10.95
CA VAL A 19 27.90 -9.36 12.17
C VAL A 19 29.12 -8.46 12.35
N THR A 20 28.95 -7.15 12.20
CA THR A 20 29.91 -6.17 12.71
C THR A 20 29.38 -5.61 14.01
N SER A 21 29.96 -6.11 15.10
CA SER A 21 29.88 -5.52 16.44
C SER A 21 30.73 -4.25 16.54
N ALA A 22 30.25 -3.31 17.36
CA ALA A 22 30.88 -2.03 17.72
C ALA A 22 32.30 -2.16 18.33
N PRO A 23 32.98 -1.02 18.55
CA PRO A 23 33.72 -0.88 19.80
C PRO A 23 33.31 0.37 20.58
N ALA A 24 33.43 0.22 21.90
CA ALA A 24 33.10 1.18 22.93
C ALA A 24 34.25 2.16 23.22
N SER A 25 33.86 3.34 23.69
CA SER A 25 34.46 4.17 24.75
C SER A 25 35.93 4.65 24.65
N THR A 26 36.09 5.98 24.57
CA THR A 26 37.18 6.73 25.20
C THR A 26 36.59 7.95 25.93
N GLN A 27 36.85 8.08 27.23
CA GLN A 27 36.55 9.26 28.05
C GLN A 27 37.70 10.28 27.96
N ARG A 28 37.41 11.59 27.97
CA ARG A 28 37.82 12.57 29.01
C ARG A 28 37.76 14.03 28.55
N ALA A 29 37.48 14.87 29.57
CA ALA A 29 37.91 16.25 29.82
C ALA A 29 37.04 17.40 29.28
N ASP A 30 36.49 18.14 30.24
CA ASP A 30 36.05 19.53 30.16
C ASP A 30 37.18 20.45 29.66
N ASP A 31 36.90 21.44 28.80
CA ASP A 31 37.36 22.85 28.94
C ASP A 31 36.82 23.76 27.80
N ALA A 32 36.58 25.01 28.20
CA ALA A 32 36.58 26.28 27.48
C ALA A 32 35.79 26.45 26.16
N GLY A 33 34.88 27.43 26.20
CA GLY A 33 34.19 27.97 25.05
C GLY A 33 35.12 28.58 24.00
N SER A 34 34.70 28.44 22.75
CA SER A 34 35.00 29.37 21.67
C SER A 34 33.73 29.49 20.84
N GLU A 35 33.10 30.66 20.91
CA GLU A 35 32.05 31.07 20.02
C GLU A 35 32.61 31.08 18.59
N SER A 36 32.24 30.08 17.80
CA SER A 36 32.31 30.18 16.35
C SER A 36 30.87 30.29 15.87
N GLU A 37 30.49 31.49 15.45
CA GLU A 37 29.29 31.77 14.69
C GLU A 37 29.32 30.93 13.41
N ALA A 38 28.79 29.71 13.49
CA ALA A 38 28.43 28.93 12.33
C ALA A 38 27.15 29.58 11.79
N GLU A 39 27.34 30.48 10.82
CA GLU A 39 26.33 30.96 9.88
C GLU A 39 25.35 29.83 9.58
N GLY A 40 24.21 29.87 10.26
CA GLY A 40 23.16 28.87 10.15
C GLY A 40 22.54 29.03 8.78
N GLU A 41 23.00 28.23 7.84
CA GLU A 41 22.39 28.07 6.52
C GLU A 41 20.88 27.96 6.72
N PRO A 42 20.06 28.82 6.09
CA PRO A 42 18.65 28.92 6.40
C PRO A 42 18.05 27.54 6.23
N ARG A 43 17.42 27.01 7.29
CA ARG A 43 16.76 25.70 7.29
C ARG A 43 15.73 25.71 6.17
N THR A 44 16.14 25.28 4.98
CA THR A 44 15.25 25.12 3.84
C THR A 44 14.20 24.13 4.30
N GLN A 45 12.97 24.62 4.39
CA GLN A 45 11.87 23.86 4.94
C GLN A 45 11.72 22.58 4.12
N ARG A 46 12.16 21.47 4.69
CA ARG A 46 12.31 20.21 3.97
C ARG A 46 10.92 19.75 3.55
N THR A 47 10.63 19.88 2.26
CA THR A 47 9.30 19.62 1.73
C THR A 47 9.15 18.13 1.51
N PHE A 48 8.30 17.48 2.30
CA PHE A 48 8.06 16.03 2.28
C PHE A 48 7.82 15.46 0.88
N CYS A 49 6.96 16.09 0.09
CA CYS A 49 6.71 15.73 -1.31
C CYS A 49 6.48 17.00 -2.15
N PRO A 50 7.44 17.37 -3.02
CA PRO A 50 7.29 18.49 -3.94
C PRO A 50 6.08 18.31 -4.87
N ALA A 51 5.34 19.39 -5.14
CA ALA A 51 4.11 19.33 -5.95
C ALA A 51 4.32 18.68 -7.33
N ARG A 52 5.49 18.88 -7.96
CA ARG A 52 5.85 18.34 -9.27
C ARG A 52 5.80 16.80 -9.37
N TYR A 53 5.97 16.09 -8.27
CA TYR A 53 6.02 14.62 -8.27
C TYR A 53 4.73 13.94 -7.82
N ARG A 54 3.75 14.71 -7.29
CA ARG A 54 2.51 14.14 -6.75
C ARG A 54 1.72 13.40 -7.84
N GLU A 55 1.49 14.06 -8.97
CA GLU A 55 0.73 13.48 -10.09
C GLU A 55 1.40 12.21 -10.67
N PRO A 56 2.71 12.19 -10.98
CA PRO A 56 3.39 10.96 -11.38
C PRO A 56 3.27 9.82 -10.36
N ILE A 57 3.42 10.12 -9.06
CA ILE A 57 3.33 9.12 -7.99
C ILE A 57 1.91 8.53 -7.92
N LEU A 58 0.88 9.39 -7.94
CA LEU A 58 -0.52 8.96 -7.92
C LEU A 58 -0.84 8.09 -9.14
N THR A 59 -0.40 8.49 -10.32
CA THR A 59 -0.57 7.72 -11.55
C THR A 59 0.06 6.32 -11.45
N MET A 60 1.30 6.24 -10.94
CA MET A 60 1.95 4.94 -10.70
C MET A 60 1.21 4.11 -9.65
N MET A 61 0.77 4.73 -8.54
CA MET A 61 0.01 4.03 -7.51
C MET A 61 -1.32 3.46 -8.05
N GLU A 62 -2.03 4.19 -8.90
CA GLU A 62 -3.25 3.71 -9.54
C GLU A 62 -2.98 2.52 -10.45
N GLN A 63 -1.88 2.57 -11.22
CA GLN A 63 -1.44 1.44 -12.05
C GLN A 63 -1.12 0.21 -11.20
N HIS A 64 -0.36 0.37 -10.12
CA HIS A 64 0.00 -0.72 -9.22
C HIS A 64 -1.22 -1.31 -8.51
N TYR A 65 -2.18 -0.47 -8.11
CA TYR A 65 -3.43 -0.89 -7.49
C TYR A 65 -4.30 -1.71 -8.46
N CYS A 66 -4.39 -1.28 -9.73
CA CYS A 66 -5.20 -1.94 -10.75
C CYS A 66 -4.52 -3.16 -11.39
N ALA A 67 -3.21 -3.35 -11.20
CA ALA A 67 -2.49 -4.48 -11.76
C ALA A 67 -3.03 -5.81 -11.22
N HIS A 68 -3.30 -6.74 -12.14
CA HIS A 68 -3.87 -8.05 -11.83
C HIS A 68 -3.38 -9.09 -12.86
N PRO A 69 -3.12 -10.36 -12.47
CA PRO A 69 -2.63 -11.40 -13.38
C PRO A 69 -3.54 -11.66 -14.60
N LEU A 70 -4.86 -11.51 -14.43
CA LEU A 70 -5.85 -11.71 -15.50
C LEU A 70 -6.01 -10.52 -16.44
N LEU A 71 -5.47 -9.34 -16.11
CA LEU A 71 -5.58 -8.16 -16.98
C LEU A 71 -4.37 -8.11 -17.92
N PRO A 72 -4.58 -8.10 -19.25
CA PRO A 72 -3.49 -7.88 -20.19
C PRO A 72 -2.93 -6.47 -20.00
N GLY A 73 -1.61 -6.34 -19.81
CA GLY A 73 -0.95 -5.05 -19.58
C GLY A 73 0.55 -5.16 -19.27
N TYR A 74 1.13 -4.08 -18.76
CA TYR A 74 2.56 -3.95 -18.44
C TYR A 74 3.01 -4.71 -17.18
N ALA A 75 2.10 -5.46 -16.54
CA ALA A 75 2.34 -6.12 -15.28
C ALA A 75 2.84 -7.57 -15.48
N HIS A 76 3.55 -8.10 -14.49
CA HIS A 76 4.02 -9.49 -14.50
C HIS A 76 2.82 -10.48 -14.48
N PRO A 77 2.94 -11.67 -15.10
CA PRO A 77 1.85 -12.67 -15.11
C PRO A 77 1.53 -13.32 -13.75
N SER A 78 2.22 -12.96 -12.67
CA SER A 78 2.02 -13.54 -11.34
C SER A 78 1.90 -12.46 -10.28
N ALA A 79 1.06 -12.69 -9.26
CA ALA A 79 0.81 -11.73 -8.18
C ALA A 79 2.10 -11.24 -7.50
N ASP A 80 2.99 -12.17 -7.14
CA ASP A 80 4.28 -11.82 -6.54
C ASP A 80 5.18 -11.02 -7.49
N GLY A 81 5.12 -11.33 -8.80
CA GLY A 81 5.86 -10.59 -9.80
C GLY A 81 5.34 -9.16 -9.97
N ILE A 82 4.02 -8.97 -9.90
CA ILE A 82 3.38 -7.65 -9.94
C ILE A 82 3.86 -6.80 -8.78
N LYS A 83 3.89 -7.36 -7.56
CA LYS A 83 4.41 -6.67 -6.39
C LYS A 83 5.88 -6.28 -6.56
N ARG A 84 6.73 -7.22 -6.98
CA ARG A 84 8.17 -6.93 -7.20
C ARG A 84 8.39 -5.85 -8.24
N TRP A 85 7.65 -5.91 -9.34
CA TRP A 85 7.68 -4.89 -10.40
C TRP A 85 7.25 -3.51 -9.88
N ALA A 86 6.10 -3.43 -9.20
CA ALA A 86 5.55 -2.18 -8.66
C ALA A 86 6.48 -1.54 -7.62
N VAL A 87 7.03 -2.35 -6.70
CA VAL A 87 8.02 -1.91 -5.70
C VAL A 87 9.28 -1.37 -6.38
N ALA A 88 9.82 -2.11 -7.36
CA ALA A 88 11.02 -1.70 -8.07
C ALA A 88 10.81 -0.41 -8.87
N GLN A 89 9.65 -0.26 -9.52
CA GLN A 89 9.30 0.95 -10.28
C GLN A 89 9.20 2.17 -9.37
N MET A 90 8.43 2.09 -8.28
CA MET A 90 8.27 3.20 -7.35
C MET A 90 9.59 3.56 -6.64
N TYR A 91 10.37 2.55 -6.24
CA TYR A 91 11.66 2.76 -5.59
C TYR A 91 12.65 3.49 -6.52
N LYS A 92 12.78 3.03 -7.77
CA LYS A 92 13.66 3.68 -8.76
C LYS A 92 13.27 5.14 -8.97
N PHE A 93 11.98 5.41 -9.15
CA PHE A 93 11.47 6.78 -9.29
C PHE A 93 11.82 7.66 -8.08
N CYS A 94 11.65 7.13 -6.86
CA CYS A 94 11.99 7.89 -5.65
C CYS A 94 13.50 8.14 -5.52
N VAL A 95 14.35 7.19 -5.91
CA VAL A 95 15.81 7.35 -5.86
C VAL A 95 16.30 8.35 -6.91
N GLU A 96 15.80 8.30 -8.13
CA GLU A 96 16.17 9.20 -9.23
C GLU A 96 15.81 10.68 -8.94
N HIS A 97 14.84 10.91 -8.05
CA HIS A 97 14.37 12.25 -7.68
C HIS A 97 14.71 12.65 -6.24
N ASP A 98 15.54 11.86 -5.54
CA ASP A 98 15.94 12.06 -4.13
C ASP A 98 14.76 12.21 -3.15
N LEU A 99 13.70 11.43 -3.35
CA LEU A 99 12.46 11.42 -2.58
C LEU A 99 12.45 10.33 -1.49
N ARG A 100 13.43 10.35 -0.60
CA ARG A 100 13.65 9.30 0.41
C ARG A 100 12.52 9.21 1.43
N GLU A 101 12.02 10.37 1.87
CA GLU A 101 10.93 10.50 2.83
C GLU A 101 9.61 9.99 2.24
N VAL A 102 9.35 10.31 0.98
CA VAL A 102 8.18 9.81 0.24
C VAL A 102 8.25 8.29 0.13
N TRP A 103 9.41 7.74 -0.24
CA TRP A 103 9.59 6.31 -0.31
C TRP A 103 9.34 5.62 1.04
N ALA A 104 9.89 6.14 2.13
CA ALA A 104 9.68 5.58 3.46
C ALA A 104 8.18 5.56 3.84
N TYR A 105 7.46 6.64 3.52
CA TYR A 105 6.02 6.72 3.74
C TYR A 105 5.23 5.73 2.86
N LEU A 106 5.55 5.66 1.57
CA LEU A 106 4.89 4.73 0.64
C LEU A 106 5.13 3.28 1.06
N TRP A 107 6.35 2.96 1.47
CA TRP A 107 6.72 1.63 1.94
C TRP A 107 5.88 1.19 3.13
N GLU A 108 5.82 2.02 4.18
CA GLU A 108 5.16 1.63 5.42
C GLU A 108 3.63 1.50 5.28
N ASN A 109 3.03 2.29 4.39
CA ASN A 109 1.58 2.32 4.22
C ASN A 109 1.06 1.32 3.18
N TRP A 110 1.81 1.06 2.10
CA TRP A 110 1.28 0.37 0.93
C TRP A 110 2.15 -0.78 0.41
N TYR A 111 3.46 -0.59 0.28
CA TYR A 111 4.33 -1.57 -0.37
C TYR A 111 4.88 -2.66 0.57
N ARG A 112 4.81 -2.47 1.89
CA ARG A 112 5.12 -3.49 2.89
C ARG A 112 4.23 -4.71 2.70
N SER A 113 4.78 -5.92 2.87
CA SER A 113 4.04 -7.17 2.58
C SER A 113 2.68 -7.29 3.25
N SER A 114 2.58 -6.97 4.54
CA SER A 114 1.32 -7.02 5.28
C SER A 114 0.30 -5.97 4.83
N ARG A 115 0.75 -4.87 4.22
CA ARG A 115 -0.13 -3.80 3.73
C ARG A 115 -0.54 -4.02 2.28
N TRP A 116 0.36 -4.59 1.47
CA TRP A 116 0.12 -4.90 0.07
C TRP A 116 -1.14 -5.76 -0.10
N GLU A 117 -1.33 -6.76 0.77
CA GLU A 117 -2.49 -7.66 0.76
C GLU A 117 -3.83 -6.94 0.96
N LEU A 118 -3.84 -5.80 1.67
CA LEU A 118 -5.05 -5.03 1.92
C LEU A 118 -5.35 -4.01 0.82
N TRP A 119 -4.34 -3.66 0.03
CA TRP A 119 -4.41 -2.58 -0.95
C TRP A 119 -4.49 -3.11 -2.38
N ALA A 120 -3.62 -4.02 -2.77
CA ALA A 120 -3.43 -4.39 -4.17
C ALA A 120 -4.46 -5.44 -4.62
N ARG A 121 -5.04 -5.24 -5.80
CA ARG A 121 -5.99 -6.21 -6.39
C ARG A 121 -5.32 -7.52 -6.77
N SER A 122 -4.04 -7.48 -7.13
CA SER A 122 -3.26 -8.66 -7.56
C SER A 122 -3.20 -9.81 -6.56
N VAL A 123 -3.48 -9.56 -5.27
CA VAL A 123 -3.47 -10.61 -4.23
C VAL A 123 -4.68 -11.52 -4.33
N HIS A 124 -5.80 -11.01 -4.82
CA HIS A 124 -7.00 -11.82 -5.02
C HIS A 124 -6.95 -12.52 -6.38
N PRO A 125 -7.42 -13.77 -6.50
CA PRO A 125 -7.42 -14.49 -7.77
C PRO A 125 -8.48 -13.97 -8.75
N GLU A 126 -9.53 -13.33 -8.23
CA GLU A 126 -10.68 -12.86 -9.00
C GLU A 126 -10.71 -11.33 -9.07
N ILE A 127 -11.09 -10.80 -10.24
CA ILE A 127 -11.32 -9.37 -10.43
C ILE A 127 -12.78 -9.08 -10.15
N PRO A 128 -13.11 -8.19 -9.18
CA PRO A 128 -14.48 -7.76 -9.00
C PRO A 128 -14.95 -7.00 -10.25
N ILE A 129 -15.96 -7.55 -10.94
CA ILE A 129 -16.55 -7.00 -12.18
C ILE A 129 -17.17 -5.62 -11.92
N LEU A 130 -17.70 -5.40 -10.72
CA LEU A 130 -18.17 -4.09 -10.28
C LEU A 130 -17.19 -3.50 -9.26
N LYS A 131 -16.82 -2.23 -9.44
CA LYS A 131 -16.21 -1.48 -8.33
C LYS A 131 -17.25 -1.43 -7.21
N THR A 132 -16.85 -1.84 -6.01
CA THR A 132 -17.70 -1.79 -4.82
C THR A 132 -18.28 -0.40 -4.60
N THR A 133 -17.60 0.65 -5.05
CA THR A 133 -18.10 2.04 -5.05
C THR A 133 -19.37 2.22 -5.89
N MET A 134 -19.52 1.55 -7.04
CA MET A 134 -20.76 1.63 -7.84
C MET A 134 -21.93 0.92 -7.16
N ILE A 135 -21.68 -0.25 -6.57
CA ILE A 135 -22.71 -0.98 -5.83
C ILE A 135 -23.15 -0.17 -4.62
N LEU A 136 -22.19 0.37 -3.86
CA LEU A 136 -22.46 1.22 -2.72
C LEU A 136 -23.19 2.50 -3.13
N GLU A 137 -22.75 3.19 -4.19
CA GLU A 137 -23.40 4.42 -4.65
C GLU A 137 -24.85 4.15 -5.10
N SER A 138 -25.08 3.09 -5.88
CA SER A 138 -26.41 2.67 -6.31
C SER A 138 -27.30 2.32 -5.11
N HIS A 139 -26.76 1.59 -4.14
CA HIS A 139 -27.45 1.25 -2.91
C HIS A 139 -27.83 2.50 -2.09
N TRP A 140 -26.88 3.42 -1.89
CA TRP A 140 -27.12 4.69 -1.20
C TRP A 140 -28.07 5.61 -1.95
N ARG A 141 -28.03 5.63 -3.29
CA ARG A 141 -28.98 6.39 -4.12
C ARG A 141 -30.40 5.90 -3.86
N ARG A 142 -30.60 4.58 -3.84
CA ARG A 142 -31.90 3.96 -3.54
C ARG A 142 -32.38 4.29 -2.13
N ILE A 143 -31.51 4.20 -1.12
CA ILE A 143 -31.88 4.56 0.27
C ILE A 143 -32.30 6.02 0.37
N LYS A 144 -31.52 6.92 -0.24
CA LYS A 144 -31.80 8.36 -0.21
C LYS A 144 -33.13 8.69 -0.87
N HIS A 145 -33.37 8.13 -2.05
CA HIS A 145 -34.59 8.37 -2.81
C HIS A 145 -35.82 7.74 -2.15
N ASP A 146 -35.73 6.48 -1.70
CA ASP A 146 -36.92 5.75 -1.26
C ASP A 146 -37.31 6.07 0.18
N PHE A 147 -36.32 6.28 1.07
CA PHE A 147 -36.57 6.41 2.51
C PHE A 147 -36.23 7.78 3.10
N LEU A 148 -35.19 8.45 2.58
CA LEU A 148 -34.67 9.69 3.20
C LEU A 148 -35.10 10.98 2.49
N HIS A 149 -35.89 10.90 1.42
CA HIS A 149 -36.27 12.09 0.62
C HIS A 149 -37.10 13.11 1.41
N HIS A 150 -37.88 12.68 2.39
CA HIS A 150 -38.68 13.56 3.27
C HIS A 150 -37.89 14.13 4.45
N PHE A 151 -36.70 13.58 4.75
CA PHE A 151 -35.93 13.96 5.93
C PHE A 151 -34.78 14.88 5.54
N HIS A 152 -34.85 16.14 5.95
CA HIS A 152 -33.72 17.05 5.81
C HIS A 152 -32.72 16.78 6.96
N MET A 153 -31.48 16.41 6.62
CA MET A 153 -30.41 16.07 7.59
C MET A 153 -30.80 14.97 8.60
N PRO A 154 -31.10 13.74 8.15
CA PRO A 154 -31.45 12.65 9.04
C PRO A 154 -30.29 12.31 9.98
N ARG A 155 -30.58 12.08 11.27
CA ARG A 155 -29.58 11.57 12.22
C ARG A 155 -29.16 10.15 11.82
N CYS A 156 -27.92 9.77 12.15
CA CYS A 156 -27.40 8.43 11.86
C CYS A 156 -28.25 7.30 12.46
N ASP A 157 -28.91 7.55 13.59
CA ASP A 157 -29.81 6.60 14.24
C ASP A 157 -31.04 6.25 13.39
N LEU A 158 -31.67 7.27 12.76
CA LEU A 158 -32.79 7.06 11.84
C LEU A 158 -32.36 6.22 10.63
N LEU A 159 -31.17 6.47 10.11
CA LEU A 159 -30.61 5.68 9.02
C LEU A 159 -30.40 4.22 9.44
N ALA A 160 -29.83 3.96 10.62
CA ALA A 160 -29.65 2.61 11.14
C ALA A 160 -31.00 1.88 11.29
N TRP A 161 -32.02 2.57 11.81
CA TRP A 161 -33.37 2.04 11.91
C TRP A 161 -33.96 1.69 10.52
N VAL A 162 -33.82 2.58 9.52
CA VAL A 162 -34.27 2.32 8.15
C VAL A 162 -33.56 1.10 7.55
N LEU A 163 -32.25 0.98 7.75
CA LEU A 163 -31.47 -0.16 7.24
C LEU A 163 -31.94 -1.49 7.85
N ILE A 164 -32.14 -1.54 9.16
CA ILE A 164 -32.49 -2.78 9.88
C ILE A 164 -33.96 -3.14 9.67
N VAL A 165 -34.86 -2.17 9.82
CA VAL A 165 -36.31 -2.43 9.92
C VAL A 165 -37.00 -2.43 8.56
N LYS A 166 -36.54 -1.61 7.61
CA LYS A 166 -37.20 -1.46 6.31
C LYS A 166 -36.43 -2.17 5.20
N LEU A 167 -35.12 -2.01 5.19
CA LEU A 167 -34.30 -2.45 4.08
C LEU A 167 -33.91 -3.93 4.17
N ALA A 168 -33.41 -4.39 5.32
CA ALA A 168 -32.96 -5.78 5.50
C ALA A 168 -34.05 -6.83 5.22
N PRO A 169 -35.31 -6.71 5.70
CA PRO A 169 -36.36 -7.68 5.40
C PRO A 169 -36.68 -7.78 3.91
N THR A 170 -36.61 -6.65 3.19
CA THR A 170 -36.83 -6.60 1.74
C THR A 170 -35.77 -7.42 0.99
N TYR A 171 -34.53 -7.42 1.48
CA TYR A 171 -33.45 -8.22 0.91
C TYR A 171 -33.58 -9.69 1.26
N TYR A 172 -33.88 -10.04 2.51
CA TYR A 172 -34.07 -11.44 2.91
C TYR A 172 -35.17 -12.12 2.10
N ARG A 173 -36.31 -11.45 1.90
CA ARG A 173 -37.39 -11.99 1.07
C ARG A 173 -36.97 -12.24 -0.39
N LYS A 174 -36.04 -11.44 -0.93
CA LYS A 174 -35.52 -11.62 -2.29
C LYS A 174 -34.43 -12.69 -2.39
N LEU A 175 -33.78 -13.03 -1.27
CA LEU A 175 -32.78 -14.10 -1.20
C LEU A 175 -33.41 -15.48 -0.97
N GLU A 176 -34.61 -15.51 -0.37
CA GLU A 176 -35.42 -16.71 -0.18
C GLU A 176 -36.23 -17.12 -1.42
N GLN A 177 -36.28 -16.26 -2.45
CA GLN A 177 -36.91 -16.50 -3.76
C GLN A 177 -35.89 -16.95 -4.80
#